data_AF-A0A1G6P6B5-F1
#
_entry.id   AF-A0A1G6P6B5-F1
#
_cell.length_a   1.000
_cell.length_b   1.000
_cell.length_c   1.000
_cell.angle_alpha   90.00
_cell.angle_beta   90.00
_cell.angle_gamma   90.00
#
_symmetry.space_group_name_H-M   'P 1'
#
loop_
_entity.id
_entity.type
_entity.pdbx_description
1 polymer ?
#
loop_
_entity_poly.entity_id
_entity_poly.type
_entity_poly.pdbx_seq_one_letter_code
_entity_poly.pdbx_strand_id
1 'polypeptide(L)'
;MGGVCCSREGTGNPTDYWILGTVALRPAGKTLSSLTGILVMAAVLWLLLNFVYAPSCGRFACGLEPAWWPQAEADSGVACPDSISAAAEDAEWAAARIASLREADAKVTTGLFYDSDGTEHTIRSGRDADAKRADKALVEAGVEMPRAGPHPAASHVETKIAALMRENGITYGIVVINNDRGPCGTDPDALEPFSCGVVIPAILPTGSTLAIWSPKDPDRPVMLSGRAQ
;
A
#
# COMPACT_ATOMS: atom_id res chain seq x y z
N MET A 1 27.45 43.60 -11.95
CA MET A 1 28.56 42.76 -12.45
C MET A 1 27.90 41.77 -13.42
N GLY A 2 27.90 42.01 -14.74
CA GLY A 2 29.06 41.93 -15.63
C GLY A 2 29.45 40.46 -15.75
N GLY A 3 29.48 39.77 -16.89
CA GLY A 3 29.36 40.11 -18.30
C GLY A 3 29.57 38.80 -19.07
N VAL A 4 29.16 38.80 -20.32
CA VAL A 4 29.36 37.74 -21.33
C VAL A 4 30.84 37.37 -21.48
N CYS A 5 31.17 36.09 -21.78
CA CYS A 5 32.27 35.78 -22.70
C CYS A 5 32.18 34.36 -23.32
N CYS A 6 32.31 34.36 -24.65
CA CYS A 6 32.28 33.25 -25.60
C CYS A 6 33.62 32.49 -25.72
N SER A 7 33.59 31.34 -26.41
CA SER A 7 34.61 30.92 -27.40
C SER A 7 33.92 30.04 -28.45
N ARG A 8 33.79 30.46 -29.72
CA ARG A 8 34.74 30.33 -30.87
C ARG A 8 34.99 28.87 -31.27
N GLU A 9 35.06 28.44 -32.52
CA GLU A 9 34.96 29.02 -33.87
C GLU A 9 34.98 27.79 -34.83
N GLY A 10 34.30 27.83 -35.96
CA GLY A 10 34.31 26.73 -36.94
C GLY A 10 33.87 27.20 -38.30
N THR A 11 34.83 27.63 -39.10
CA THR A 11 34.73 28.20 -40.45
C THR A 11 34.50 27.14 -41.53
N GLY A 12 33.60 27.41 -42.49
CA GLY A 12 33.47 26.64 -43.74
C GLY A 12 32.64 27.39 -44.78
N ASN A 13 33.29 27.71 -45.91
CA ASN A 13 32.93 28.66 -46.97
C ASN A 13 31.63 28.35 -47.77
N PRO A 14 31.13 29.32 -48.59
CA PRO A 14 29.79 29.39 -49.16
C PRO A 14 29.74 28.91 -50.62
N THR A 15 28.57 29.17 -51.22
CA THR A 15 28.09 28.94 -52.61
C THR A 15 27.13 27.76 -52.69
N ASP A 16 25.82 28.06 -52.79
CA ASP A 16 25.09 27.78 -54.04
C ASP A 16 23.61 28.23 -54.01
N TYR A 17 23.31 29.08 -54.99
CA TYR A 17 22.10 29.25 -55.82
C TYR A 17 20.67 29.07 -55.25
N TRP A 18 19.93 30.19 -55.35
CA TRP A 18 18.55 30.37 -55.81
C TRP A 18 17.66 29.12 -56.01
N ILE A 19 16.56 29.01 -55.25
CA ILE A 19 15.20 28.77 -55.79
C ILE A 19 14.18 29.45 -54.87
N LEU A 20 13.54 30.52 -55.36
CA LEU A 20 12.29 31.06 -54.80
C LEU A 20 11.16 30.05 -55.10
N GLY A 21 10.99 29.09 -54.20
CA GLY A 21 9.85 28.19 -54.20
C GLY A 21 8.65 28.89 -53.56
N THR A 22 7.65 29.24 -54.37
CA THR A 22 6.31 29.57 -53.89
C THR A 22 5.71 28.34 -53.21
N VAL A 23 5.74 28.31 -51.87
CA VAL A 23 5.06 27.27 -51.06
C VAL A 23 3.56 27.53 -51.15
N ALA A 24 2.91 26.89 -52.12
CA ALA A 24 1.46 26.74 -52.13
C ALA A 24 1.05 25.85 -50.94
N LEU A 25 0.54 26.47 -49.88
CA LEU A 25 -0.11 25.78 -48.78
C LEU A 25 -1.34 25.04 -49.33
N ARG A 26 -1.22 23.71 -49.48
CA ARG A 26 -2.37 22.84 -49.77
C ARG A 26 -3.37 22.95 -48.62
N PRO A 27 -4.68 23.03 -48.88
CA PRO A 27 -5.68 23.03 -47.82
C PRO A 27 -5.64 21.70 -47.06
N ALA A 28 -5.23 21.76 -45.79
CA ALA A 28 -5.23 20.64 -44.85
C ALA A 28 -6.66 20.32 -44.38
N GLY A 29 -7.54 19.94 -45.32
CA GLY A 29 -8.96 19.71 -45.05
C GLY A 29 -9.30 18.32 -44.48
N LYS A 30 -8.32 17.43 -44.31
CA LYS A 30 -8.58 16.01 -43.96
C LYS A 30 -7.91 15.50 -42.68
N THR A 31 -7.05 16.28 -42.02
CA THR A 31 -6.34 15.85 -40.81
C THR A 31 -7.04 16.25 -39.51
N LEU A 32 -7.83 17.32 -39.52
CA LEU A 32 -8.56 17.81 -38.34
C LEU A 32 -9.68 16.85 -37.89
N SER A 33 -10.38 16.20 -38.82
CA SER A 33 -11.46 15.25 -38.48
C SER A 33 -10.95 13.94 -37.87
N SER A 34 -9.68 13.60 -38.08
CA SER A 34 -9.06 12.38 -37.54
C SER A 34 -8.63 12.57 -36.09
N LEU A 35 -8.07 13.74 -35.76
CA LEU A 35 -7.61 14.05 -34.41
C LEU A 35 -8.76 14.16 -33.39
N THR A 36 -9.89 14.74 -33.78
CA THR A 36 -11.09 14.76 -32.94
C THR A 36 -11.63 13.36 -32.67
N GLY A 37 -11.59 12.46 -33.67
CA GLY A 37 -11.99 11.07 -33.49
C GLY A 37 -11.10 10.31 -32.50
N ILE A 38 -9.78 10.50 -32.58
CA ILE A 38 -8.84 9.87 -31.66
C ILE A 38 -9.04 10.38 -30.22
N LEU A 39 -9.24 11.69 -30.03
CA LEU A 39 -9.47 12.27 -28.70
C LEU A 39 -10.77 11.77 -28.07
N VAL A 40 -11.84 11.66 -28.85
CA VAL A 40 -13.11 11.09 -28.37
C VAL A 40 -12.94 9.62 -28.01
N MET A 41 -12.27 8.82 -28.85
CA MET A 41 -12.00 7.42 -28.54
C MET A 41 -11.12 7.25 -27.29
N ALA A 42 -10.12 8.12 -27.11
CA ALA A 42 -9.27 8.11 -25.91
C ALA A 42 -10.06 8.50 -24.65
N ALA A 43 -10.95 9.50 -24.74
CA ALA A 43 -11.80 9.92 -23.62
C ALA A 43 -12.85 8.85 -23.27
N VAL A 44 -13.47 8.21 -24.26
CA VAL A 44 -14.39 7.08 -24.06
C VAL A 44 -13.66 5.89 -23.46
N LEU A 45 -12.48 5.53 -23.99
CA LEU A 45 -11.67 4.45 -23.43
C LEU A 45 -11.24 4.75 -21.99
N TRP A 46 -10.84 5.99 -21.70
CA TRP A 46 -10.50 6.42 -20.34
C TRP A 46 -11.71 6.34 -19.39
N LEU A 47 -12.90 6.77 -19.84
CA LEU A 47 -14.14 6.63 -19.08
C LEU A 47 -14.51 5.16 -18.87
N LEU A 48 -14.42 4.31 -19.90
CA LEU A 48 -14.69 2.87 -19.76
C LEU A 48 -13.68 2.21 -18.79
N LEU A 49 -12.40 2.55 -18.88
CA LEU A 49 -11.38 2.02 -17.97
C LEU A 49 -11.55 2.50 -16.53
N ASN A 50 -12.03 3.73 -16.30
CA ASN A 50 -12.19 4.26 -14.93
C ASN A 50 -13.57 3.99 -14.32
N PHE A 51 -14.62 3.88 -15.14
CA PHE A 51 -16.00 3.75 -14.67
C PHE A 51 -16.56 2.33 -14.83
N VAL A 52 -16.17 1.61 -15.89
CA VAL A 52 -16.59 0.20 -16.10
C VAL A 52 -15.62 -0.76 -15.43
N TYR A 53 -14.33 -0.42 -15.39
CA TYR A 53 -13.30 -1.20 -14.68
C TYR A 53 -13.00 -0.69 -13.26
N ALA A 54 -13.81 0.21 -12.71
CA ALA A 54 -13.76 0.47 -11.27
C ALA A 54 -14.03 -0.84 -10.55
N PRO A 55 -13.15 -1.35 -9.68
CA PRO A 55 -13.45 -2.53 -8.87
C PRO A 55 -14.69 -2.23 -8.02
N SER A 56 -15.81 -2.92 -8.25
CA SER A 56 -17.06 -2.73 -7.48
C SER A 56 -17.10 -3.54 -6.19
N CYS A 57 -16.01 -4.19 -5.83
CA CYS A 57 -15.85 -4.73 -4.49
C CYS A 57 -15.30 -3.58 -3.64
N GLY A 58 -15.90 -3.32 -2.47
CA GLY A 58 -15.45 -2.28 -1.55
C GLY A 58 -13.95 -2.37 -1.25
N ARG A 59 -13.39 -1.35 -0.60
CA ARG A 59 -11.93 -1.25 -0.37
C ARG A 59 -11.31 -2.46 0.37
N PHE A 60 -12.11 -3.39 0.87
CA PHE A 60 -11.75 -4.68 1.47
C PHE A 60 -12.11 -5.91 0.60
N ALA A 61 -12.13 -5.76 -0.73
CA ALA A 61 -12.57 -6.75 -1.70
C ALA A 61 -12.05 -8.19 -1.48
N CYS A 62 -12.96 -9.17 -1.50
CA CYS A 62 -12.61 -10.59 -1.39
C CYS A 62 -11.97 -11.16 -2.68
N GLY A 63 -11.96 -10.40 -3.78
CA GLY A 63 -11.34 -10.82 -5.05
C GLY A 63 -11.25 -9.69 -6.08
N LEU A 64 -10.40 -9.88 -7.09
CA LEU A 64 -10.24 -9.00 -8.25
C LEU A 64 -11.30 -9.33 -9.32
N GLU A 65 -12.58 -9.15 -9.00
CA GLU A 65 -13.65 -9.30 -10.00
C GLU A 65 -14.03 -7.94 -10.62
N PRO A 66 -14.21 -7.87 -11.94
CA PRO A 66 -14.58 -6.63 -12.62
C PRO A 66 -16.05 -6.27 -12.39
N ALA A 67 -16.35 -4.98 -12.21
CA ALA A 67 -17.65 -4.48 -11.78
C ALA A 67 -18.86 -4.74 -12.68
N TRP A 68 -18.62 -5.13 -13.93
CA TRP A 68 -19.66 -5.37 -14.92
C TRP A 68 -20.01 -6.85 -15.05
N TRP A 69 -19.33 -7.75 -14.32
CA TRP A 69 -19.77 -9.13 -14.25
C TRP A 69 -21.06 -9.16 -13.43
N PRO A 70 -22.19 -9.67 -13.98
CA PRO A 70 -23.40 -9.82 -13.21
C PRO A 70 -23.09 -10.79 -12.07
N GLN A 71 -22.97 -10.25 -10.86
CA GLN A 71 -23.04 -11.08 -9.66
C GLN A 71 -24.44 -11.63 -9.66
N ALA A 72 -24.58 -12.92 -9.96
CA ALA A 72 -25.74 -13.62 -9.49
C ALA A 72 -25.71 -13.44 -7.97
N GLU A 73 -26.61 -12.62 -7.43
CA GLU A 73 -27.01 -12.61 -6.01
C GLU A 73 -27.65 -13.96 -5.64
N ALA A 74 -27.02 -15.06 -6.05
CA ALA A 74 -27.34 -16.39 -5.59
C ALA A 74 -26.68 -16.53 -4.21
N ASP A 75 -27.23 -15.81 -3.22
CA ASP A 75 -27.36 -16.22 -1.82
C ASP A 75 -26.22 -17.10 -1.26
N SER A 76 -24.97 -16.78 -1.59
CA SER A 76 -23.79 -17.48 -1.06
C SER A 76 -23.40 -16.93 0.31
N GLY A 77 -24.16 -15.96 0.84
CA GLY A 77 -24.11 -15.55 2.24
C GLY A 77 -22.90 -14.73 2.69
N VAL A 78 -21.88 -14.53 1.85
CA VAL A 78 -20.65 -13.82 2.25
C VAL A 78 -20.47 -12.54 1.44
N ALA A 79 -21.12 -11.46 1.88
CA ALA A 79 -20.82 -10.13 1.38
C ALA A 79 -19.48 -9.67 1.95
N CYS A 80 -18.57 -9.18 1.11
CA CYS A 80 -17.30 -8.62 1.59
C CYS A 80 -17.56 -7.45 2.55
N PRO A 81 -16.72 -7.26 3.56
CA PRO A 81 -16.87 -6.14 4.47
C PRO A 81 -16.76 -4.81 3.72
N ASP A 82 -17.68 -3.90 4.00
CA ASP A 82 -17.78 -2.58 3.36
C ASP A 82 -17.01 -1.49 4.12
N SER A 83 -16.52 -1.82 5.30
CA SER A 83 -15.88 -0.91 6.25
C SER A 83 -14.78 -1.61 7.01
N ILE A 84 -13.84 -0.84 7.55
CA ILE A 84 -12.77 -1.40 8.38
C ILE A 84 -13.33 -2.08 9.63
N SER A 85 -14.37 -1.53 10.27
CA SER A 85 -14.98 -2.17 11.43
C SER A 85 -15.62 -3.52 11.08
N ALA A 86 -16.31 -3.61 9.94
CA ALA A 86 -16.86 -4.90 9.48
C ALA A 86 -15.74 -5.91 9.21
N ALA A 87 -14.66 -5.49 8.54
CA ALA A 87 -13.50 -6.35 8.27
C ALA A 87 -12.76 -6.81 9.55
N ALA A 88 -12.80 -5.99 10.61
CA ALA A 88 -12.20 -6.34 11.89
C ALA A 88 -12.97 -7.45 12.63
N GLU A 89 -14.24 -7.68 12.28
CA GLU A 89 -15.12 -8.67 12.89
C GLU A 89 -15.42 -9.87 11.96
N ASP A 90 -14.95 -9.81 10.72
CA ASP A 90 -15.20 -10.82 9.69
C ASP A 90 -14.06 -11.85 9.61
N ALA A 91 -14.24 -12.96 10.33
CA ALA A 91 -13.29 -14.08 10.36
C ALA A 91 -13.16 -14.80 8.99
N GLU A 92 -14.23 -14.85 8.19
CA GLU A 92 -14.20 -15.51 6.88
C GLU A 92 -13.36 -14.69 5.89
N TRP A 93 -13.57 -13.36 5.87
CA TRP A 93 -12.73 -12.44 5.12
C TRP A 93 -11.26 -12.55 5.54
N ALA A 94 -10.99 -12.54 6.85
CA ALA A 94 -9.63 -12.66 7.36
C ALA A 94 -8.99 -13.99 6.94
N ALA A 95 -9.70 -15.10 7.03
CA ALA A 95 -9.24 -16.41 6.58
C ALA A 95 -8.90 -16.43 5.08
N ALA A 96 -9.74 -15.81 4.24
CA ALA A 96 -9.47 -15.68 2.81
C ALA A 96 -8.20 -14.86 2.53
N ARG A 97 -7.95 -13.78 3.28
CA ARG A 97 -6.71 -12.99 3.20
C ARG A 97 -5.48 -13.78 3.65
N ILE A 98 -5.58 -14.53 4.74
CA ILE A 98 -4.51 -15.44 5.21
C ILE A 98 -4.18 -16.47 4.11
N ALA A 99 -5.19 -17.07 3.49
CA ALA A 99 -4.99 -18.03 2.41
C ALA A 99 -4.22 -17.42 1.24
N SER A 100 -4.60 -16.22 0.78
CA SER A 100 -3.88 -15.53 -0.31
C SER A 100 -2.41 -15.24 0.02
N LEU A 101 -2.10 -14.90 1.27
CA LEU A 101 -0.71 -14.69 1.71
C LEU A 101 0.11 -15.97 1.66
N ARG A 102 -0.49 -17.12 2.02
CA ARG A 102 0.19 -18.42 2.01
C ARG A 102 0.43 -18.93 0.59
N GLU A 103 -0.50 -18.68 -0.33
CA GLU A 103 -0.33 -18.99 -1.75
C GLU A 103 0.79 -18.15 -2.38
N ALA A 104 0.89 -16.87 -2.01
CA ALA A 104 1.90 -15.96 -2.55
C ALA A 104 3.31 -16.23 -1.99
N ASP A 105 3.46 -16.37 -0.67
CA ASP A 105 4.77 -16.60 -0.02
C ASP A 105 4.62 -17.21 1.39
N ALA A 106 4.63 -18.54 1.48
CA ALA A 106 4.50 -19.25 2.75
C ALA A 106 5.77 -19.23 3.63
N LYS A 107 6.93 -18.78 3.12
CA LYS A 107 8.21 -18.91 3.86
C LYS A 107 8.54 -17.70 4.71
N VAL A 108 8.13 -16.52 4.26
CA VAL A 108 8.40 -15.26 4.93
C VAL A 108 7.10 -14.74 5.53
N THR A 109 7.14 -14.37 6.82
CA THR A 109 5.99 -13.73 7.43
C THR A 109 5.68 -12.45 6.68
N THR A 110 4.50 -12.39 6.10
CA THR A 110 3.99 -11.29 5.29
C THR A 110 2.62 -10.90 5.84
N GLY A 111 2.32 -9.61 5.86
CA GLY A 111 1.02 -9.11 6.23
C GLY A 111 0.41 -8.19 5.20
N LEU A 112 -0.91 -8.24 5.10
CA LEU A 112 -1.75 -7.28 4.40
C LEU A 112 -2.31 -6.33 5.44
N PHE A 113 -1.83 -5.10 5.44
CA PHE A 113 -2.29 -4.02 6.32
C PHE A 113 -3.34 -3.19 5.61
N TYR A 114 -4.44 -2.92 6.28
CA TYR A 114 -5.52 -2.06 5.81
C TYR A 114 -5.67 -0.88 6.77
N ASP A 115 -5.54 0.34 6.23
CA ASP A 115 -5.80 1.57 6.98
C ASP A 115 -7.29 1.91 7.04
N SER A 116 -7.65 2.99 7.73
CA SER A 116 -9.06 3.44 7.86
C SER A 116 -9.73 3.72 6.52
N ASP A 117 -8.94 4.03 5.49
CA ASP A 117 -9.41 4.20 4.13
C ASP A 117 -9.53 2.87 3.40
N GLY A 118 -9.24 1.72 4.00
CA GLY A 118 -9.23 0.42 3.34
C GLY A 118 -8.15 0.27 2.27
N THR A 119 -7.13 1.15 2.27
CA THR A 119 -5.99 0.98 1.36
C THR A 119 -5.18 -0.20 1.85
N GLU A 120 -4.93 -1.17 0.96
CA GLU A 120 -4.10 -2.33 1.26
C GLU A 120 -2.61 -2.01 1.08
N HIS A 121 -1.81 -2.38 2.08
CA HIS A 121 -0.35 -2.27 2.09
C HIS A 121 0.25 -3.64 2.40
N THR A 122 1.10 -4.15 1.51
CA THR A 122 1.83 -5.40 1.77
C THR A 122 3.13 -5.11 2.52
N ILE A 123 3.32 -5.75 3.68
CA ILE A 123 4.51 -5.57 4.52
C ILE A 123 5.12 -6.93 4.83
N ARG A 124 6.43 -7.06 4.66
CA ARG A 124 7.18 -8.31 4.91
C ARG A 124 8.00 -8.21 6.18
N SER A 125 8.16 -9.33 6.87
CA SER A 125 9.14 -9.45 7.94
C SER A 125 10.57 -9.42 7.39
N GLY A 126 11.52 -9.05 8.24
CA GLY A 126 12.94 -8.96 7.88
C GLY A 126 13.55 -7.60 8.15
N ARG A 127 14.87 -7.48 7.92
CA ARG A 127 15.64 -6.25 8.19
C ARG A 127 15.78 -5.44 6.90
N ASP A 128 14.98 -4.38 6.79
CA ASP A 128 14.90 -3.49 5.64
C ASP A 128 14.71 -2.02 6.10
N ALA A 129 14.33 -1.13 5.18
CA ALA A 129 14.06 0.27 5.50
C ALA A 129 12.91 0.44 6.50
N ASP A 130 11.86 -0.37 6.38
CA ASP A 130 10.74 -0.37 7.32
C ASP A 130 11.17 -0.83 8.72
N ALA A 131 12.07 -1.81 8.80
CA ALA A 131 12.63 -2.24 10.07
C ALA A 131 13.47 -1.15 10.73
N LYS A 132 14.19 -0.33 9.95
CA LYS A 132 14.93 0.82 10.49
C LYS A 132 13.97 1.90 11.00
N ARG A 133 12.85 2.13 10.29
CA ARG A 133 11.78 3.01 10.77
C ARG A 133 11.19 2.51 12.09
N ALA A 134 10.90 1.21 12.17
CA ALA A 134 10.40 0.58 13.39
C ALA A 134 11.38 0.70 14.56
N ASP A 135 12.67 0.47 14.33
CA ASP A 135 13.73 0.60 15.34
C ASP A 135 13.81 2.03 15.89
N LYS A 136 13.76 3.03 15.00
CA LYS A 136 13.68 4.45 15.39
C LYS A 136 12.45 4.74 16.26
N ALA A 137 11.27 4.25 15.85
CA ALA A 137 10.03 4.46 16.61
C ALA A 137 10.08 3.82 18.01
N LEU A 138 10.76 2.67 18.17
CA LEU A 138 10.99 2.02 19.46
C LEU A 138 11.89 2.85 20.38
N VAL A 139 12.98 3.41 19.84
CA VAL A 139 13.87 4.31 20.58
C VAL A 139 13.11 5.55 21.04
N GLU A 140 12.33 6.16 20.15
CA GLU A 140 11.50 7.34 20.46
C GLU A 140 10.36 7.04 21.45
N ALA A 141 9.88 5.79 21.49
CA ALA A 141 8.92 5.32 22.49
C ALA A 141 9.55 5.00 23.85
N GLY A 142 10.89 5.05 23.98
CA GLY A 142 11.58 4.72 25.22
C GLY A 142 11.50 3.24 25.59
N VAL A 143 11.29 2.36 24.61
CA VAL A 143 11.31 0.90 24.82
C VAL A 143 12.72 0.45 25.17
N GLU A 144 12.86 -0.55 26.03
CA GLU A 144 14.15 -1.15 26.37
C GLU A 144 14.84 -1.69 25.10
N MET A 145 16.08 -1.26 24.87
CA MET A 145 16.85 -1.67 23.70
C MET A 145 17.84 -2.78 24.07
N PRO A 146 18.10 -3.74 23.16
CA PRO A 146 19.13 -4.74 23.39
C PRO A 146 20.51 -4.08 23.55
N ARG A 147 21.41 -4.74 24.29
CA ARG A 147 22.78 -4.24 24.54
C ARG A 147 23.57 -3.97 23.25
N ALA A 148 23.27 -4.70 22.18
CA ALA A 148 23.90 -4.54 20.88
C ALA A 148 22.93 -4.88 19.75
N GLY A 149 23.04 -4.14 18.64
CA GLY A 149 22.23 -4.33 17.46
C GLY A 149 20.82 -3.71 17.54
N PRO A 150 20.02 -3.86 16.48
CA PRO A 150 18.65 -3.34 16.43
C PRO A 150 17.69 -4.19 17.26
N HIS A 151 16.58 -3.61 17.70
CA HIS A 151 15.56 -4.29 18.49
C HIS A 151 15.02 -5.52 17.72
N PRO A 152 14.87 -6.71 18.35
CA PRO A 152 14.40 -7.93 17.67
C PRO A 152 13.05 -7.76 16.98
N ALA A 153 12.09 -7.15 17.69
CA ALA A 153 10.75 -6.91 17.15
C ALA A 153 10.71 -5.92 15.97
N ALA A 154 11.74 -5.11 15.74
CA ALA A 154 11.71 -4.10 14.66
C ALA A 154 11.63 -4.74 13.25
N SER A 155 12.09 -5.99 13.09
CA SER A 155 11.91 -6.74 11.83
C SER A 155 10.53 -7.39 11.67
N HIS A 156 9.68 -7.39 12.69
CA HIS A 156 8.36 -8.01 12.61
C HIS A 156 7.37 -7.12 11.86
N VAL A 157 6.41 -7.74 11.16
CA VAL A 157 5.43 -7.05 10.31
C VAL A 157 4.62 -6.05 11.14
N GLU A 158 4.16 -6.49 12.31
CA GLU A 158 3.27 -5.78 13.21
C GLU A 158 3.94 -4.53 13.78
N THR A 159 5.23 -4.62 14.12
CA THR A 159 6.01 -3.47 14.62
C THR A 159 6.26 -2.44 13.52
N LYS A 160 6.53 -2.89 12.28
CA LYS A 160 6.68 -1.99 11.11
C LYS A 160 5.38 -1.23 10.84
N ILE A 161 4.24 -1.90 11.00
CA ILE A 161 2.91 -1.30 10.87
C ILE A 161 2.66 -0.30 11.98
N ALA A 162 2.94 -0.65 13.25
CA ALA A 162 2.76 0.28 14.36
C ALA A 162 3.56 1.58 14.16
N ALA A 163 4.79 1.48 13.66
CA ALA A 163 5.61 2.63 13.32
C ALA A 163 5.02 3.45 12.16
N LEU A 164 4.51 2.79 11.12
CA LEU A 164 3.82 3.44 10.00
C LEU A 164 2.54 4.17 10.46
N MET A 165 1.76 3.54 11.35
CA MET A 165 0.54 4.14 11.91
C MET A 165 0.88 5.38 12.73
N ARG A 166 1.91 5.31 13.58
CA ARG A 166 2.39 6.46 14.34
C ARG A 166 2.83 7.61 13.44
N GLU A 167 3.62 7.32 12.40
CA GLU A 167 4.14 8.32 11.48
C GLU A 167 3.02 9.04 10.69
N ASN A 168 1.99 8.30 10.28
CA ASN A 168 0.92 8.83 9.44
C ASN A 168 -0.34 9.23 10.22
N GLY A 169 -0.33 9.15 11.55
CA GLY A 169 -1.50 9.48 12.38
C GLY A 169 -2.70 8.53 12.18
N ILE A 170 -2.45 7.27 11.82
CA ILE A 170 -3.50 6.26 11.64
C ILE A 170 -3.96 5.78 13.02
N THR A 171 -5.25 5.96 13.31
CA THR A 171 -5.85 5.61 14.60
C THR A 171 -6.47 4.22 14.63
N TYR A 172 -6.81 3.65 13.49
CA TYR A 172 -7.32 2.29 13.43
C TYR A 172 -6.79 1.58 12.19
N GLY A 173 -6.33 0.35 12.37
CA GLY A 173 -5.81 -0.46 11.29
C GLY A 173 -6.01 -1.94 11.54
N ILE A 174 -6.11 -2.70 10.46
CA ILE A 174 -6.18 -4.16 10.50
C ILE A 174 -4.96 -4.69 9.79
N VAL A 175 -4.34 -5.72 10.34
CA VAL A 175 -3.37 -6.51 9.60
C VAL A 175 -3.75 -7.98 9.64
N VAL A 176 -3.70 -8.61 8.48
CA VAL A 176 -3.77 -10.05 8.35
C VAL A 176 -2.35 -10.56 8.12
N ILE A 177 -1.86 -11.52 8.91
CA ILE A 177 -0.52 -12.11 8.77
C ILE A 177 -0.59 -13.62 8.54
N ASN A 178 0.41 -14.19 7.87
CA ASN A 178 0.52 -15.64 7.63
C ASN A 178 1.37 -16.39 8.67
N ASN A 179 1.68 -15.79 9.83
CA ASN A 179 2.48 -16.45 10.87
C ASN A 179 1.61 -17.37 11.75
N ASP A 180 1.85 -18.68 11.68
CA ASP A 180 1.09 -19.69 12.44
C ASP A 180 1.16 -19.52 13.97
N ARG A 181 2.18 -18.83 14.48
CA ARG A 181 2.32 -18.51 15.92
C ARG A 181 1.70 -17.16 16.32
N GLY A 182 1.10 -16.45 15.36
CA GLY A 182 0.54 -15.13 15.58
C GLY A 182 1.58 -14.07 16.00
N PRO A 183 1.12 -12.89 16.44
CA PRO A 183 1.99 -11.85 16.97
C PRO A 183 2.70 -12.32 18.24
N CYS A 184 4.00 -12.05 18.31
CA CYS A 184 4.86 -12.54 19.37
C CYS A 184 4.51 -11.97 20.76
N GLY A 185 4.56 -12.81 21.81
CA GLY A 185 4.29 -12.46 23.22
C GLY A 185 2.91 -11.82 23.47
N THR A 186 1.91 -12.32 22.76
CA THR A 186 0.49 -12.01 23.00
C THR A 186 -0.20 -13.08 23.85
N ASP A 187 0.54 -14.14 24.20
CA ASP A 187 0.10 -15.14 25.16
C ASP A 187 0.14 -14.57 26.59
N PRO A 188 -0.91 -14.77 27.40
CA PRO A 188 -1.00 -14.22 28.75
C PRO A 188 0.10 -14.75 29.68
N ASP A 189 0.63 -15.94 29.40
CA ASP A 189 1.65 -16.60 30.22
C ASP A 189 3.10 -16.31 29.76
N ALA A 190 3.29 -15.57 28.66
CA ALA A 190 4.61 -15.38 28.03
C ALA A 190 4.84 -13.96 27.46
N LEU A 191 4.57 -12.94 28.27
CA LEU A 191 4.92 -11.55 27.96
C LEU A 191 6.43 -11.33 28.12
N GLU A 192 7.18 -11.51 27.04
CA GLU A 192 8.60 -11.17 26.98
C GLU A 192 8.81 -9.67 26.72
N PRO A 193 9.84 -9.02 27.32
CA PRO A 193 10.07 -7.58 27.17
C PRO A 193 10.21 -7.08 25.73
N PHE A 194 10.72 -7.94 24.83
CA PHE A 194 10.94 -7.61 23.42
C PHE A 194 9.84 -8.14 22.49
N SER A 195 8.71 -8.54 23.05
CA SER A 195 7.60 -9.08 22.29
C SER A 195 6.71 -8.01 21.65
N CYS A 196 5.99 -8.42 20.61
CA CYS A 196 5.08 -7.61 19.81
C CYS A 196 3.95 -7.07 20.70
N GLY A 197 3.44 -7.91 21.61
CA GLY A 197 2.42 -7.54 22.59
C GLY A 197 2.86 -6.43 23.55
N VAL A 198 4.17 -6.29 23.81
CA VAL A 198 4.71 -5.21 24.65
C VAL A 198 5.03 -3.96 23.82
N VAL A 199 5.72 -4.14 22.69
CA VAL A 199 6.29 -3.00 21.97
C VAL A 199 5.30 -2.25 21.08
N ILE A 200 4.28 -2.94 20.54
CA ILE A 200 3.27 -2.29 19.69
C ILE A 200 2.46 -1.27 20.48
N PRO A 201 1.92 -1.60 21.68
CA PRO A 201 1.29 -0.59 22.54
C PRO A 201 2.19 0.59 22.90
N ALA A 202 3.50 0.39 22.98
CA ALA A 202 4.45 1.48 23.28
C ALA A 202 4.73 2.39 22.09
N ILE A 203 4.64 1.88 20.85
CA ILE A 203 4.80 2.69 19.63
C ILE A 203 3.50 3.42 19.28
N LEU A 204 2.36 2.72 19.35
CA LEU A 204 1.08 3.27 18.91
C LEU A 204 0.66 4.46 19.80
N PRO A 205 0.22 5.59 19.20
CA PRO A 205 -0.37 6.70 19.93
C PRO A 205 -1.56 6.27 20.77
N THR A 206 -1.77 6.96 21.90
CA THR A 206 -2.98 6.78 22.70
C THR A 206 -4.22 7.06 21.85
N GLY A 207 -5.19 6.14 21.89
CA GLY A 207 -6.39 6.19 21.05
C GLY A 207 -6.23 5.49 19.71
N SER A 208 -5.04 4.99 19.36
CA SER A 208 -4.83 4.13 18.21
C SER A 208 -4.99 2.64 18.56
N THR A 209 -5.51 1.84 17.63
CA THR A 209 -5.65 0.38 17.77
C THR A 209 -5.24 -0.34 16.50
N LEU A 210 -4.45 -1.42 16.64
CA LEU A 210 -4.13 -2.36 15.58
C LEU A 210 -4.79 -3.71 15.88
N ALA A 211 -5.67 -4.15 14.97
CA ALA A 211 -6.27 -5.48 14.98
C ALA A 211 -5.41 -6.44 14.15
N ILE A 212 -5.01 -7.58 14.72
CA ILE A 212 -4.10 -8.54 14.08
C ILE A 212 -4.79 -9.88 13.91
N TRP A 213 -5.13 -10.24 12.67
CA TRP A 213 -5.61 -11.56 12.29
C TRP A 213 -4.45 -12.50 11.97
N SER A 214 -4.50 -13.73 12.48
CA SER A 214 -3.45 -14.73 12.22
C SER A 214 -4.00 -16.16 12.29
N PRO A 215 -3.32 -17.15 11.68
CA PRO A 215 -3.74 -18.54 11.76
C PRO A 215 -3.78 -19.13 13.19
N LYS A 216 -3.12 -18.49 14.16
CA LYS A 216 -3.07 -18.95 15.56
C LYS A 216 -4.46 -18.93 16.21
N ASP A 217 -5.25 -17.91 15.91
CA ASP A 217 -6.60 -17.73 16.43
C ASP A 217 -7.48 -17.19 15.27
N PRO A 218 -8.02 -18.09 14.43
CA PRO A 218 -8.70 -17.69 13.20
C PRO A 218 -10.06 -17.06 13.43
N ASP A 219 -10.63 -17.20 14.64
CA ASP A 219 -11.99 -16.75 14.96
C ASP A 219 -12.02 -15.32 15.54
N ARG A 220 -10.87 -14.79 15.97
CA ARG A 220 -10.79 -13.44 16.54
C ARG A 220 -9.41 -12.79 16.34
N PRO A 221 -9.34 -11.47 16.10
CA PRO A 221 -8.08 -10.77 16.01
C PRO A 221 -7.50 -10.50 17.39
N VAL A 222 -6.17 -10.37 17.46
CA VAL A 222 -5.50 -9.79 18.62
C VAL A 222 -5.57 -8.27 18.52
N MET A 223 -6.18 -7.65 19.52
CA MET A 223 -6.35 -6.19 19.59
C MET A 223 -5.24 -5.56 20.42
N LEU A 224 -4.36 -4.77 19.80
CA LEU A 224 -3.29 -4.04 20.49
C LEU A 224 -3.57 -2.54 20.46
N SER A 225 -3.78 -1.95 21.63
CA SER A 225 -4.09 -0.52 21.78
C SER A 225 -2.86 0.29 22.19
N GLY A 226 -2.73 1.48 21.62
CA GLY A 226 -1.62 2.39 21.88
C GLY A 226 -1.67 3.06 23.24
N ARG A 227 -0.47 3.31 23.78
CA ARG A 227 -0.21 3.95 25.08
C ARG A 227 0.89 5.01 24.98
N ALA A 228 1.38 5.29 23.77
CA ALA A 228 2.34 6.38 23.55
C ALA A 228 1.64 7.73 23.76
N GLN A 229 2.35 8.67 24.41
CA GLN A 229 1.91 10.06 24.58
C GLN A 229 2.45 10.94 23.45
#